data_AF-A0A962MSP1-F1
#
_entry.id   AF-A0A962MSP1-F1
#
_cell.length_a   1.000
_cell.length_b   1.000
_cell.length_c   1.000
_cell.angle_alpha   90.00
_cell.angle_beta   90.00
_cell.angle_gamma   90.00
#
_symmetry.space_group_name_H-M   'P 1'
#
loop_
_entity.id
_entity.type
_entity.pdbx_description
1 polymer ?
#
loop_
_entity_poly.entity_id
_entity_poly.type
_entity_poly.pdbx_seq_one_letter_code
_entity_poly.pdbx_strand_id
1 'polypeptide(L)'
;MRQRLLPLLFVFLSARALAFEFPIEVTEYLDDVRISAYINKADLAAAPHWEPFTEALPLSVDGALAAVQQFMREKEQVADAELLGIELKRIPRHEAYWHYLVRIRSASDDKSKPHLYVVLLDGKVIAAIREPQSIK
;
A
#
# COMPACT_ATOMS: atom_id res chain seq x y z
N MET A 1 -30.73 52.14 -7.03
CA MET A 1 -30.78 50.75 -6.51
C MET A 1 -29.89 49.89 -7.39
N ARG A 2 -29.18 48.91 -6.82
CA ARG A 2 -28.38 47.85 -7.49
C ARG A 2 -26.99 48.26 -7.99
N GLN A 3 -25.95 47.86 -7.23
CA GLN A 3 -24.66 47.29 -7.70
C GLN A 3 -23.66 47.17 -6.53
N ARG A 4 -24.08 46.53 -5.41
CA ARG A 4 -23.18 46.23 -4.26
C ARG A 4 -23.04 44.73 -3.96
N LEU A 5 -23.56 43.85 -4.82
CA LEU A 5 -23.57 42.39 -4.59
C LEU A 5 -22.47 41.62 -5.36
N LEU A 6 -21.72 42.29 -6.24
CA LEU A 6 -20.69 41.62 -7.06
C LEU A 6 -19.44 41.13 -6.30
N PRO A 7 -18.91 41.82 -5.26
CA PRO A 7 -17.68 41.35 -4.62
C PRO A 7 -17.89 40.15 -3.69
N LEU A 8 -19.14 39.84 -3.30
CA LEU A 8 -19.44 38.66 -2.47
C LEU A 8 -19.36 37.34 -3.24
N LEU A 9 -19.59 37.38 -4.56
CA LEU A 9 -19.63 36.16 -5.38
C LEU A 9 -18.22 35.58 -5.62
N PHE A 10 -17.18 36.41 -5.57
CA PHE A 10 -15.78 35.97 -5.77
C PHE A 10 -15.20 35.22 -4.57
N VAL A 11 -15.68 35.47 -3.35
CA VAL A 11 -15.17 34.79 -2.14
C VAL A 11 -15.65 33.34 -2.07
N PHE A 12 -16.82 33.01 -2.63
CA PHE A 12 -17.32 31.62 -2.70
C PHE A 12 -16.66 30.77 -3.80
N LEU A 13 -15.90 31.40 -4.72
CA LEU A 13 -15.09 30.73 -5.73
C LEU A 13 -13.65 30.49 -5.26
N SER A 14 -13.34 30.75 -3.98
CA SER A 14 -12.07 30.35 -3.34
C SER A 14 -11.97 28.83 -3.40
N ALA A 15 -11.33 28.39 -4.47
CA ALA A 15 -11.13 27.02 -4.86
C ALA A 15 -10.84 26.14 -3.65
N ARG A 16 -11.50 24.98 -3.62
CA ARG A 16 -10.97 23.82 -2.92
C ARG A 16 -9.62 23.52 -3.58
N ALA A 17 -8.55 24.14 -3.10
CA ALA A 17 -7.20 23.69 -3.33
C ALA A 17 -7.16 22.30 -2.71
N LEU A 18 -7.39 21.27 -3.53
CA LEU A 18 -7.13 19.90 -3.17
C LEU A 18 -5.63 19.84 -2.92
N ALA A 19 -5.23 19.95 -1.65
CA ALA A 19 -3.86 19.76 -1.24
C ALA A 19 -3.49 18.34 -1.68
N PHE A 20 -2.69 18.25 -2.75
CA PHE A 20 -2.19 16.97 -3.21
C PHE A 20 -1.21 16.46 -2.16
N GLU A 21 -1.63 15.46 -1.40
CA GLU A 21 -0.76 14.79 -0.45
C GLU A 21 0.08 13.76 -1.18
N PHE A 22 1.40 13.94 -1.18
CA PHE A 22 2.30 12.94 -1.71
C PHE A 22 2.22 11.66 -0.85
N PRO A 23 2.17 10.48 -1.50
CA PRO A 23 2.18 9.21 -0.78
C PRO A 23 3.51 9.03 -0.04
N ILE A 24 3.47 8.23 1.01
CA ILE A 24 4.64 7.77 1.73
C ILE A 24 5.29 6.66 0.91
N GLU A 25 6.54 6.89 0.51
CA GLU A 25 7.36 5.85 -0.10
C GLU A 25 7.93 4.94 0.99
N VAL A 26 7.64 3.65 0.88
CA VAL A 26 8.20 2.60 1.71
C VAL A 26 9.16 1.79 0.85
N THR A 27 10.43 1.83 1.21
CA THR A 27 11.48 1.04 0.56
C THR A 27 11.93 -0.07 1.49
N GLU A 28 11.86 -1.30 1.00
CA GLU A 28 12.20 -2.51 1.74
C GLU A 28 13.05 -3.45 0.90
N TYR A 29 13.62 -4.46 1.57
CA TYR A 29 14.32 -5.57 0.93
C TYR A 29 13.62 -6.88 1.23
N LEU A 30 13.50 -7.73 0.22
CA LEU A 30 13.03 -9.12 0.33
C LEU A 30 13.90 -9.99 -0.58
N ASP A 31 14.65 -10.94 -0.02
CA ASP A 31 15.62 -11.77 -0.73
C ASP A 31 16.57 -10.96 -1.65
N ASP A 32 17.24 -9.95 -1.10
CA ASP A 32 18.16 -9.04 -1.81
C ASP A 32 17.54 -8.23 -2.97
N VAL A 33 16.22 -8.28 -3.10
CA VAL A 33 15.46 -7.46 -4.04
C VAL A 33 14.95 -6.22 -3.31
N ARG A 34 15.33 -5.05 -3.82
CA ARG A 34 14.77 -3.77 -3.36
C ARG A 34 13.36 -3.60 -3.91
N ILE A 35 12.43 -3.32 -3.01
CA ILE A 35 11.01 -3.15 -3.26
C ILE A 35 10.61 -1.77 -2.81
N SER A 36 9.83 -1.08 -3.62
CA SER A 36 9.24 0.22 -3.27
C SER A 36 7.73 0.18 -3.42
N ALA A 37 7.03 0.74 -2.44
CA ALA A 37 5.58 0.88 -2.45
C ALA A 37 5.20 2.31 -2.05
N TYR A 38 4.10 2.81 -2.60
CA TYR A 38 3.60 4.15 -2.32
C TYR A 38 2.27 4.04 -1.57
N ILE A 39 2.30 4.38 -0.28
CA ILE A 39 1.17 4.25 0.64
C ILE A 39 0.54 5.64 0.84
N ASN A 40 -0.77 5.78 0.64
CA ASN A 40 -1.42 7.05 0.95
C ASN A 40 -1.38 7.29 2.46
N LYS A 41 -1.18 8.55 2.87
CA LYS A 41 -1.14 8.92 4.29
C LYS A 41 -2.43 8.56 5.03
N ALA A 42 -3.57 8.77 4.39
CA ALA A 42 -4.88 8.42 4.94
C ALA A 42 -5.03 6.91 5.19
N ASP A 43 -4.46 6.09 4.31
CA ASP A 43 -4.50 4.63 4.44
C ASP A 43 -3.62 4.17 5.60
N LEU A 44 -2.41 4.74 5.72
CA LEU A 44 -1.54 4.46 6.84
C LEU A 44 -2.18 4.91 8.17
N ALA A 45 -2.78 6.10 8.22
CA ALA A 45 -3.41 6.63 9.43
C ALA A 45 -4.66 5.83 9.86
N ALA A 46 -5.33 5.17 8.91
CA ALA A 46 -6.47 4.29 9.19
C ALA A 46 -6.03 2.88 9.61
N ALA A 47 -4.81 2.47 9.28
CA ALA A 47 -4.28 1.17 9.66
C ALA A 47 -4.08 1.06 11.18
N PRO A 48 -4.40 -0.10 11.78
CA PRO A 48 -4.26 -0.30 13.21
C PRO A 48 -2.78 -0.23 13.61
N HIS A 49 -2.51 0.41 14.74
CA HIS A 49 -1.24 0.26 15.42
C HIS A 49 -1.17 -1.15 16.02
N TRP A 50 0.04 -1.68 16.13
CA TRP A 50 0.27 -2.97 16.74
C TRP A 50 1.58 -2.98 17.49
N GLU A 51 1.52 -3.34 18.77
CA GLU A 51 2.68 -3.55 19.61
C GLU A 51 2.97 -5.07 19.74
N PRO A 52 4.12 -5.55 19.25
CA PRO A 52 4.47 -6.96 19.37
C PRO A 52 4.53 -7.43 20.81
N PHE A 53 4.17 -8.69 21.03
CA PHE A 53 4.22 -9.38 22.34
C PHE A 53 3.23 -8.88 23.41
N THR A 54 2.53 -7.77 23.18
CA THR A 54 1.52 -7.23 24.09
C THR A 54 0.11 -7.35 23.52
N GLU A 55 -0.03 -7.22 22.19
CA GLU A 55 -1.31 -7.25 21.50
C GLU A 55 -1.38 -8.40 20.48
N ALA A 56 -2.59 -8.90 20.25
CA ALA A 56 -2.83 -9.83 19.16
C ALA A 56 -2.63 -9.11 17.82
N LEU A 57 -2.00 -9.79 16.87
CA LEU A 57 -1.77 -9.25 15.54
C LEU A 57 -3.12 -9.02 14.83
N PRO A 58 -3.46 -7.78 14.42
CA PRO A 58 -4.76 -7.44 13.87
C PRO A 58 -5.15 -8.20 12.59
N LEU A 59 -4.14 -8.61 11.81
CA LEU A 59 -4.32 -9.37 10.58
C LEU A 59 -3.37 -10.56 10.57
N SER A 60 -3.91 -11.77 10.49
CA SER A 60 -3.11 -12.99 10.36
C SER A 60 -2.42 -13.08 9.00
N VAL A 61 -1.40 -13.94 8.90
CA VAL A 61 -0.73 -14.28 7.63
C VAL A 61 -1.74 -14.78 6.59
N ASP A 62 -2.65 -15.68 6.98
CA ASP A 62 -3.70 -16.20 6.09
C ASP A 62 -4.66 -15.10 5.64
N GLY A 63 -5.00 -14.16 6.53
CA GLY A 63 -5.83 -13.01 6.20
C GLY A 63 -5.16 -12.08 5.18
N ALA A 64 -3.87 -11.82 5.36
CA ALA A 64 -3.08 -11.03 4.41
C ALA A 64 -3.00 -11.72 3.04
N LEU A 65 -2.75 -13.03 3.02
CA LEU A 65 -2.71 -13.82 1.78
C LEU A 65 -4.07 -13.81 1.07
N ALA A 66 -5.16 -14.00 1.80
CA ALA A 66 -6.51 -13.96 1.26
C ALA A 66 -6.85 -12.58 0.66
N ALA A 67 -6.44 -11.50 1.31
CA ALA A 67 -6.61 -10.14 0.82
C ALA A 67 -5.87 -9.93 -0.51
N VAL A 68 -4.62 -10.41 -0.62
CA VAL A 68 -3.85 -10.32 -1.87
C VAL A 68 -4.48 -11.14 -2.99
N GLN A 69 -4.91 -12.37 -2.72
CA GLN A 69 -5.59 -13.20 -3.71
C GLN A 69 -6.89 -12.55 -4.19
N GLN A 70 -7.65 -11.93 -3.28
CA GLN A 70 -8.85 -11.18 -3.65
C GLN A 70 -8.51 -9.99 -4.55
N PHE A 71 -7.50 -9.20 -4.18
CA PHE A 71 -7.02 -8.08 -4.99
C PHE A 71 -6.59 -8.52 -6.39
N MET A 72 -5.87 -9.64 -6.52
CA MET A 72 -5.45 -10.19 -7.81
C MET A 72 -6.63 -10.61 -8.69
N ARG A 73 -7.66 -11.24 -8.10
CA ARG A 73 -8.89 -11.60 -8.81
C ARG A 73 -9.64 -10.37 -9.33
N GLU A 74 -9.76 -9.33 -8.50
CA GLU A 74 -10.41 -8.06 -8.87
C GLU A 74 -9.68 -7.30 -9.98
N LYS A 75 -8.36 -7.49 -10.08
CA LYS A 75 -7.53 -6.89 -11.13
C LYS A 75 -7.37 -7.77 -12.37
N GLU A 76 -8.08 -8.89 -12.45
CA GLU A 76 -7.99 -9.88 -13.53
C GLU A 76 -6.54 -10.38 -13.75
N GLN A 77 -5.70 -10.34 -12.71
CA GLN A 77 -4.28 -10.64 -12.86
C GLN A 77 -4.02 -12.14 -12.89
N VAL A 78 -4.59 -12.92 -11.97
CA VAL A 78 -4.46 -14.39 -11.96
C VAL A 78 -5.52 -15.03 -11.05
N ALA A 79 -6.03 -16.21 -11.42
CA ALA A 79 -6.89 -17.03 -10.55
C ALA A 79 -6.07 -17.95 -9.61
N ASP A 80 -4.96 -18.50 -10.10
CA ASP A 80 -4.09 -19.43 -9.38
C ASP A 80 -2.71 -18.82 -9.14
N ALA A 81 -2.33 -18.67 -7.87
CA ALA A 81 -1.15 -17.95 -7.43
C ALA A 81 -0.32 -18.80 -6.45
N GLU A 82 0.98 -18.86 -6.68
CA GLU A 82 1.94 -19.50 -5.78
C GLU A 82 2.54 -18.46 -4.82
N LEU A 83 2.47 -18.71 -3.51
CA LEU A 83 3.14 -17.89 -2.51
C LEU A 83 4.64 -18.21 -2.51
N LEU A 84 5.47 -17.21 -2.80
CA LEU A 84 6.93 -17.32 -2.79
C LEU A 84 7.56 -16.76 -1.51
N GLY A 85 6.84 -15.96 -0.74
CA GLY A 85 7.34 -15.38 0.50
C GLY A 85 6.36 -14.38 1.12
N ILE A 86 6.33 -14.35 2.45
CA ILE A 86 5.62 -13.33 3.22
C ILE A 86 6.45 -12.95 4.45
N GLU A 87 6.62 -11.65 4.67
CA GLU A 87 7.34 -11.11 5.83
C GLU A 87 6.52 -10.01 6.50
N LEU A 88 6.50 -9.99 7.83
CA LEU A 88 5.91 -8.91 8.62
C LEU A 88 7.00 -7.93 9.05
N LYS A 89 6.85 -6.66 8.68
CA LYS A 89 7.86 -5.62 8.91
C LYS A 89 7.26 -4.33 9.45
N ARG A 90 8.04 -3.63 10.28
CA ARG A 90 7.76 -2.24 10.65
C ARG A 90 7.93 -1.35 9.43
N ILE A 91 7.09 -0.32 9.30
CA ILE A 91 7.26 0.66 8.25
C ILE A 91 8.41 1.62 8.64
N PRO A 92 9.47 1.76 7.82
CA PRO A 92 10.58 2.65 8.12
C PRO A 92 10.09 4.08 8.35
N ARG A 93 10.61 4.73 9.40
CA ARG A 93 10.22 6.09 9.84
C ARG A 93 8.76 6.24 10.31
N HIS A 94 8.03 5.13 10.44
CA HIS A 94 6.64 5.05 10.92
C HIS A 94 6.51 3.87 11.89
N GLU A 95 7.28 3.89 12.97
CA GLU A 95 7.54 2.72 13.83
C GLU A 95 6.32 2.11 14.52
N ALA A 96 5.25 2.89 14.69
CA ALA A 96 3.97 2.41 15.24
C ALA A 96 3.17 1.56 14.24
N TYR A 97 3.58 1.54 12.96
CA TYR A 97 2.86 0.88 11.89
C TYR A 97 3.66 -0.31 11.34
N TRP A 98 2.93 -1.34 10.99
CA TRP A 98 3.45 -2.59 10.44
C TRP A 98 2.73 -2.93 9.15
N HIS A 99 3.37 -3.75 8.34
CA HIS A 99 2.82 -4.24 7.10
C HIS A 99 3.41 -5.61 6.76
N TYR A 100 2.67 -6.37 5.96
CA TYR A 100 3.21 -7.54 5.30
C TYR A 100 3.82 -7.14 3.95
N LEU A 101 4.97 -7.72 3.63
CA LEU A 101 5.47 -7.82 2.26
C LEU A 101 5.12 -9.20 1.74
N VAL A 102 4.39 -9.26 0.63
CA VAL A 102 3.93 -10.50 0.02
C VAL A 102 4.51 -10.61 -1.37
N ARG A 103 5.18 -11.74 -1.65
CA ARG A 103 5.69 -12.10 -2.97
C ARG A 103 4.94 -13.31 -3.50
N ILE A 104 4.29 -13.14 -4.64
CA ILE A 104 3.47 -14.17 -5.28
C ILE A 104 3.84 -14.28 -6.74
N ARG A 105 3.75 -15.49 -7.30
CA ARG A 105 3.92 -15.74 -8.74
C ARG A 105 2.63 -16.34 -9.32
N SER A 106 2.33 -15.99 -10.56
CA SER A 106 1.24 -16.63 -11.29
C SER A 106 1.57 -18.10 -11.52
N ALA A 107 0.68 -19.01 -11.11
CA ALA A 107 0.88 -20.44 -11.35
C ALA A 107 0.76 -20.81 -12.84
N SER A 108 0.10 -19.97 -13.65
CA SER A 108 -0.11 -20.23 -15.08
C SER A 108 1.13 -19.94 -15.94
N ASP A 109 2.14 -19.27 -15.41
CA ASP A 109 3.37 -18.95 -16.12
C ASP A 109 4.57 -18.99 -15.17
N ASP A 110 5.26 -20.13 -15.13
CA ASP A 110 6.45 -20.36 -14.30
C ASP A 110 7.60 -19.37 -14.61
N LYS A 111 7.56 -18.71 -15.79
CA LYS A 111 8.52 -17.67 -16.19
C LYS A 111 8.05 -16.25 -15.83
N SER A 112 6.84 -16.08 -15.28
CA SER A 112 6.34 -14.77 -14.91
C SER A 112 7.15 -14.16 -13.76
N LYS A 113 7.41 -12.86 -13.85
CA LYS A 113 8.06 -12.12 -12.77
C LYS A 113 7.14 -12.12 -11.55
N PRO A 114 7.67 -12.34 -10.33
CA PRO A 114 6.85 -12.26 -9.12
C PRO A 114 6.16 -10.90 -8.99
N HIS A 115 4.90 -10.93 -8.58
CA HIS A 115 4.15 -9.80 -8.10
C HIS A 115 4.50 -9.53 -6.64
N LEU A 116 4.59 -8.25 -6.29
CA LEU A 116 4.95 -7.78 -4.96
C LEU A 116 3.84 -6.91 -4.42
N TYR A 117 3.46 -7.13 -3.17
CA TYR A 117 2.40 -6.40 -2.50
C TYR A 117 2.83 -6.01 -1.10
N VAL A 118 2.40 -4.81 -0.69
CA VAL A 118 2.34 -4.39 0.71
C VAL A 118 0.91 -4.60 1.19
N VAL A 119 0.73 -5.25 2.34
CA VAL A 119 -0.57 -5.40 2.99
C VAL A 119 -0.53 -4.73 4.34
N LEU A 120 -1.31 -3.68 4.54
CA LEU A 120 -1.48 -3.04 5.83
C LEU A 120 -2.26 -3.97 6.78
N LEU A 121 -2.10 -3.76 8.09
CA LEU A 121 -2.74 -4.62 9.10
C LEU A 121 -4.27 -4.49 9.19
N ASP A 122 -4.89 -3.61 8.41
CA ASP A 122 -6.35 -3.56 8.19
C ASP A 122 -6.79 -4.43 6.99
N GLY A 123 -5.85 -5.10 6.31
CA GLY A 123 -6.10 -5.90 5.11
C GLY A 123 -5.98 -5.13 3.80
N LYS A 124 -5.66 -3.84 3.83
CA LYS A 124 -5.53 -3.04 2.61
C LYS A 124 -4.29 -3.45 1.81
N VAL A 125 -4.52 -3.83 0.55
CA VAL A 125 -3.47 -4.27 -0.38
C VAL A 125 -3.01 -3.12 -1.27
N ILE A 126 -1.69 -2.96 -1.37
CA ILE A 126 -1.02 -1.94 -2.17
C ILE A 126 0.01 -2.65 -3.06
N ALA A 127 -0.05 -2.42 -4.37
CA ALA A 127 0.93 -2.97 -5.30
C ALA A 127 2.31 -2.33 -5.06
N ALA A 128 3.34 -3.17 -5.01
CA ALA A 128 4.72 -2.73 -4.88
C ALA A 128 5.49 -3.00 -6.18
N ILE A 129 6.53 -2.21 -6.41
CA ILE A 129 7.40 -2.32 -7.57
C ILE A 129 8.78 -2.81 -7.15
N ARG A 130 9.36 -3.68 -7.98
CA ARG A 130 10.77 -4.04 -7.87
C ARG A 130 11.61 -2.91 -8.46
N GLU A 131 12.52 -2.35 -7.67
CA GLU A 131 13.50 -1.42 -8.21
C GLU A 131 14.59 -2.17 -8.99
N PRO A 132 15.01 -1.68 -10.16
CA PRO A 132 16.17 -2.23 -10.85
C PRO A 132 17.43 -1.95 -10.01
N GLN A 133 18.30 -2.95 -9.87
CA GLN A 133 19.62 -2.73 -9.30
C GLN A 133 20.40 -1.79 -10.23
N SER A 134 20.64 -0.56 -9.80
CA SER A 134 21.59 0.32 -10.47
C SER A 134 22.99 -0.25 -10.26
N ILE A 135 23.59 -0.77 -11.34
CA ILE A 135 25.03 -0.99 -11.38
C ILE A 135 25.65 0.41 -11.43
N LYS A 136 26.42 0.76 -10.39
CA LYS A 136 27.27 1.96 -10.38
C LYS A 136 28.54 1.72 -11.18
#